data_AF-A0A847BSE1-F1
#
_entry.id   AF-A0A847BSE1-F1
#
_cell.length_a   1.000
_cell.length_b   1.000
_cell.length_c   1.000
_cell.angle_alpha   90.00
_cell.angle_beta   90.00
_cell.angle_gamma   90.00
#
_symmetry.space_group_name_H-M   'P 1'
#
loop_
_entity.id
_entity.type
_entity.pdbx_description
1 polymer ?
#
loop_
_entity_poly.entity_id
_entity_poly.type
_entity_poly.pdbx_seq_one_letter_code
_entity_poly.pdbx_strand_id
1 'polypeptide(L)'
;MSKSCHANTCCSNCSPSQTLNLPWRESIKSIRFFMLFLGTTLFVLALFQKGSIFGLSLFVISYLLIGGEILKNAFISFKNGRMLDENFLMGVATLGAFSIGEYPEAVAVMIFFRVGEFFQDLALKRSRKSIANLMDIRPESATLITINGEKTTHPENITIGSHIIVKPGEKVPLDGVVVQGNSRLNLVALTGESMPRSVKPKDNIFSGSFNLEGALILETTETFANSTVSKILDLVENAATKKAKTEQFITRFAKFYTPFVVGIALLLATLPPLFIENALFSDWLHRSLVFLVVSCPCALVISIPLSFFAGIGAASREGILVKGGNYLEALSHVSRIVFDKTGTLTKGSFSIEKIIPVFEKESKKILELAFLAERYSTHPIAEAILKSQKKALSLKTKNHEELAGLGVKAEYENQILLVGNEALMKRFSVEVEKREGTAVYV
;
A
#
# COMPACT_ATOMS: atom_id res chain seq x y z
N MET A 1 -25.67 -42.10 -6.99
CA MET A 1 -25.75 -43.15 -5.95
C MET A 1 -24.66 -42.83 -4.92
N SER A 2 -24.99 -42.11 -3.84
CA SER A 2 -25.21 -42.66 -2.47
C SER A 2 -23.95 -43.38 -1.95
N LYS A 3 -23.28 -43.05 -0.85
CA LYS A 3 -23.69 -42.69 0.51
C LYS A 3 -22.40 -42.34 1.29
N SER A 4 -22.32 -41.22 2.02
CA SER A 4 -22.54 -41.07 3.48
C SER A 4 -21.25 -41.11 4.32
N CYS A 5 -21.01 -40.04 5.09
CA CYS A 5 -20.63 -40.18 6.50
C CYS A 5 -21.05 -38.93 7.29
N HIS A 6 -21.64 -39.20 8.46
CA HIS A 6 -22.44 -38.30 9.27
C HIS A 6 -21.65 -37.32 10.14
N ALA A 7 -22.35 -36.25 10.51
CA ALA A 7 -22.02 -35.23 11.48
C ALA A 7 -21.94 -35.73 12.93
N ASN A 8 -21.06 -35.10 13.73
CA ASN A 8 -21.37 -34.36 14.98
C ASN A 8 -20.22 -34.46 15.99
N THR A 9 -19.55 -33.34 16.27
CA THR A 9 -19.40 -32.81 17.65
C THR A 9 -18.83 -31.39 17.62
N CYS A 10 -19.62 -30.46 18.15
CA CYS A 10 -19.30 -29.05 18.37
C CYS A 10 -18.32 -28.87 19.54
N CYS A 11 -17.37 -27.94 19.38
CA CYS A 11 -16.84 -27.06 20.42
C CYS A 11 -16.56 -25.71 19.70
N SER A 12 -17.40 -24.67 19.77
CA SER A 12 -17.74 -23.78 20.91
C SER A 12 -16.54 -23.07 21.54
N ASN A 13 -15.85 -22.22 20.77
CA ASN A 13 -15.38 -20.87 21.14
C ASN A 13 -14.21 -20.44 20.24
N CYS A 14 -14.49 -19.54 19.28
CA CYS A 14 -13.55 -18.53 18.81
C CYS A 14 -14.33 -17.43 18.08
N SER A 15 -14.30 -16.24 18.67
CA SER A 15 -14.82 -14.97 18.15
C SER A 15 -13.69 -14.22 17.38
N PRO A 16 -13.89 -13.02 16.81
CA PRO A 16 -14.01 -12.88 15.35
C PRO A 16 -12.95 -11.94 14.76
N SER A 17 -12.21 -12.40 13.74
CA SER A 17 -11.52 -11.50 12.81
C SER A 17 -11.34 -12.15 11.45
N GLN A 18 -12.45 -12.61 10.87
CA GLN A 18 -12.53 -12.88 9.44
C GLN A 18 -12.93 -11.58 8.74
N THR A 19 -11.96 -10.87 8.15
CA THR A 19 -12.26 -9.90 7.08
C THR A 19 -12.67 -10.67 5.83
N LEU A 20 -13.93 -11.07 5.81
CA LEU A 20 -14.63 -11.69 4.71
C LEU A 20 -14.54 -10.85 3.44
N ASN A 21 -14.10 -11.45 2.34
CA ASN A 21 -14.56 -11.08 1.01
C ASN A 21 -16.02 -11.53 0.87
N LEU A 22 -16.93 -10.62 1.18
CA LEU A 22 -18.36 -10.87 1.27
C LEU A 22 -19.05 -10.86 -0.12
N PRO A 23 -19.73 -11.95 -0.56
CA PRO A 23 -20.44 -12.01 -1.85
C PRO A 23 -21.64 -11.05 -1.98
N TRP A 24 -22.13 -10.48 -0.87
CA TRP A 24 -23.23 -9.49 -0.88
C TRP A 24 -22.84 -8.15 -1.51
N ARG A 25 -21.55 -7.81 -1.61
CA ARG A 25 -21.11 -6.53 -2.19
C ARG A 25 -21.21 -6.49 -3.72
N GLU A 26 -21.13 -7.65 -4.37
CA GLU A 26 -21.45 -7.84 -5.80
C GLU A 26 -22.98 -7.79 -6.02
N SER A 27 -23.75 -8.38 -5.10
CA SER A 27 -25.22 -8.41 -5.15
C SER A 27 -25.84 -7.00 -5.08
N ILE A 28 -25.32 -6.10 -4.23
CA ILE A 28 -25.79 -4.70 -4.13
C ILE A 28 -25.55 -3.90 -5.42
N LYS A 29 -24.48 -4.19 -6.20
CA LYS A 29 -24.23 -3.51 -7.49
C LYS A 29 -25.23 -3.94 -8.55
N SER A 30 -25.51 -5.24 -8.61
CA SER A 30 -26.53 -5.79 -9.52
C SER A 30 -27.90 -5.13 -9.26
N ILE A 31 -28.24 -4.97 -7.98
CA ILE A 31 -29.48 -4.29 -7.55
C ILE A 31 -29.47 -2.81 -7.94
N ARG A 32 -28.38 -2.06 -7.72
CA ARG A 32 -28.29 -0.63 -8.10
C ARG A 32 -28.38 -0.43 -9.62
N PHE A 33 -27.72 -1.27 -10.40
CA PHE A 33 -27.77 -1.19 -11.87
C PHE A 33 -29.17 -1.55 -12.39
N PHE A 34 -29.80 -2.57 -11.80
CA PHE A 34 -31.16 -2.95 -12.11
C PHE A 34 -32.16 -1.82 -11.79
N MET A 35 -32.05 -1.17 -10.63
CA MET A 35 -32.90 -0.03 -10.25
C MET A 35 -32.71 1.15 -11.21
N LEU A 36 -31.48 1.45 -11.64
CA LEU A 36 -31.22 2.50 -12.62
C LEU A 36 -31.84 2.17 -13.99
N PHE A 37 -31.67 0.92 -14.47
CA PHE A 37 -32.23 0.48 -15.75
C PHE A 37 -33.77 0.48 -15.74
N LEU A 38 -34.37 -0.10 -14.70
CA LEU A 38 -35.82 -0.12 -14.51
C LEU A 38 -36.38 1.29 -14.37
N GLY A 39 -35.76 2.14 -13.55
CA GLY A 39 -36.17 3.53 -13.37
C GLY A 39 -36.08 4.35 -14.65
N THR A 40 -35.00 4.18 -15.43
CA THR A 40 -34.83 4.85 -16.73
C THR A 40 -35.86 4.37 -17.75
N THR A 41 -36.20 3.08 -17.74
CA THR A 41 -37.24 2.52 -18.62
C THR A 41 -38.61 3.11 -18.29
N LEU A 42 -38.95 3.21 -17.01
CA LEU A 42 -40.19 3.84 -16.55
C LEU A 42 -40.23 5.35 -16.87
N PHE A 43 -39.09 6.05 -16.78
CA PHE A 43 -38.97 7.44 -17.21
C PHE A 43 -39.29 7.60 -18.69
N VAL A 44 -38.71 6.77 -19.56
CA VAL A 44 -38.97 6.80 -21.00
C VAL A 44 -40.46 6.53 -21.29
N LEU A 45 -41.07 5.55 -20.60
CA LEU A 45 -42.51 5.29 -20.73
C LEU A 45 -43.36 6.47 -20.24
N ALA A 46 -42.95 7.17 -19.18
CA ALA A 46 -43.65 8.34 -18.66
C ALA A 46 -43.66 9.50 -19.65
N LEU A 47 -42.59 9.68 -20.46
CA LEU A 47 -42.53 10.70 -21.51
C LEU A 47 -43.62 10.52 -22.58
N PHE A 48 -43.98 9.28 -22.91
CA PHE A 48 -45.04 8.99 -23.89
C PHE A 48 -46.46 9.18 -23.34
N GLN A 49 -46.63 9.26 -22.02
CA GLN A 49 -47.93 9.46 -21.36
C GLN A 49 -48.04 10.81 -20.65
N LYS A 50 -47.40 11.85 -21.21
CA LYS A 50 -47.40 13.19 -20.63
C LYS A 50 -48.84 13.71 -20.44
N GLY A 51 -49.18 14.12 -19.21
CA GLY A 51 -50.48 14.71 -18.87
C GLY A 51 -51.53 13.74 -18.29
N SER A 52 -51.28 12.43 -18.24
CA SER A 52 -52.15 11.48 -17.55
C SER A 52 -51.72 11.28 -16.08
N ILE A 53 -52.66 10.98 -15.19
CA ILE A 53 -52.38 10.57 -13.79
C ILE A 53 -51.46 9.35 -13.76
N PHE A 54 -51.57 8.47 -14.77
CA PHE A 54 -50.69 7.34 -14.95
C PHE A 54 -49.25 7.77 -15.28
N GLY A 55 -49.06 8.77 -16.15
CA GLY A 55 -47.75 9.37 -16.44
C GLY A 55 -47.10 10.00 -15.21
N LEU A 56 -47.86 10.74 -14.39
CA LEU A 56 -47.37 11.28 -13.13
C LEU A 56 -46.90 10.16 -12.17
N SER A 57 -47.68 9.09 -12.04
CA SER A 57 -47.34 7.94 -11.21
C SER A 57 -46.03 7.28 -11.67
N LEU A 58 -45.83 7.15 -12.99
CA LEU A 58 -44.59 6.64 -13.56
C LEU A 58 -43.38 7.53 -13.26
N PHE A 59 -43.52 8.87 -13.35
CA PHE A 59 -42.45 9.79 -12.98
C PHE A 59 -42.06 9.66 -11.50
N VAL A 60 -43.05 9.57 -10.59
CA VAL A 60 -42.79 9.41 -9.16
C VAL A 60 -42.08 8.07 -8.87
N ILE A 61 -42.56 6.97 -9.45
CA ILE A 61 -41.94 5.65 -9.26
C ILE A 61 -40.51 5.64 -9.81
N SER A 62 -40.31 6.19 -11.01
CA SER A 62 -38.99 6.32 -11.63
C SER A 62 -38.04 7.15 -10.76
N TYR A 63 -38.51 8.31 -10.27
CA TYR A 63 -37.76 9.18 -9.37
C TYR A 63 -37.34 8.47 -8.08
N LEU A 64 -38.25 7.71 -7.45
CA LEU A 64 -37.94 6.99 -6.21
C LEU A 64 -36.97 5.83 -6.44
N LEU A 65 -37.07 5.11 -7.57
CA LEU A 65 -36.16 4.02 -7.90
C LEU A 65 -34.73 4.50 -8.17
N ILE A 66 -34.59 5.64 -8.85
CA ILE A 66 -33.28 6.21 -9.20
C ILE A 66 -32.71 7.03 -8.04
N GLY A 67 -33.55 7.89 -7.45
CA GLY A 67 -33.18 8.91 -6.48
C GLY A 67 -33.39 8.54 -5.02
N GLY A 68 -34.06 7.44 -4.70
CA GLY A 68 -34.44 7.09 -3.32
C GLY A 68 -33.25 6.97 -2.36
N GLU A 69 -32.12 6.43 -2.83
CA GLU A 69 -30.89 6.35 -2.02
C GLU A 69 -30.26 7.73 -1.81
N ILE A 70 -30.30 8.60 -2.83
CA ILE A 70 -29.79 9.98 -2.76
C ILE A 70 -30.63 10.79 -1.79
N LEU A 71 -31.96 10.68 -1.85
CA LEU A 71 -32.89 11.32 -0.92
C LEU A 71 -32.71 10.83 0.51
N LYS A 72 -32.50 9.52 0.69
CA LYS A 72 -32.18 8.95 2.00
C LYS A 72 -30.87 9.51 2.55
N ASN A 73 -29.83 9.60 1.72
CA ASN A 73 -28.54 10.16 2.11
C ASN A 73 -28.65 11.65 2.43
N ALA A 74 -29.39 12.42 1.62
CA ALA A 74 -29.71 13.83 1.87
C ALA A 74 -30.36 14.02 3.24
N PHE A 75 -31.33 13.18 3.58
CA PHE A 75 -32.02 13.23 4.87
C PHE A 75 -31.09 12.90 6.04
N ILE A 76 -30.23 11.89 5.89
CA ILE A 76 -29.23 11.53 6.91
C ILE A 76 -28.21 12.66 7.09
N SER A 77 -27.72 13.25 6.01
CA SER A 77 -26.77 14.37 6.02
C SER A 77 -27.37 15.60 6.69
N PHE A 78 -28.65 15.91 6.42
CA PHE A 78 -29.40 16.95 7.10
C PHE A 78 -29.46 16.70 8.62
N LYS A 79 -29.85 15.49 9.04
CA LYS A 79 -29.94 15.11 10.47
C LYS A 79 -28.59 15.22 11.20
N ASN A 80 -27.50 14.90 10.51
CA ASN A 80 -26.15 14.91 11.07
C ASN A 80 -25.46 16.29 11.02
N GLY A 81 -26.19 17.36 10.67
CA GLY A 81 -25.66 18.73 10.61
C GLY A 81 -24.76 19.02 9.39
N ARG A 82 -24.74 18.12 8.39
CA ARG A 82 -24.03 18.31 7.11
C ARG A 82 -25.02 18.76 6.05
N MET A 83 -25.61 19.93 6.24
CA MET A 83 -26.76 20.42 5.46
C MET A 83 -26.42 20.87 4.02
N LEU A 84 -25.18 20.67 3.55
CA LEU A 84 -24.68 21.26 2.31
C LEU A 84 -23.76 20.28 1.56
N ASP A 85 -24.13 19.02 1.53
CA ASP A 85 -23.49 18.01 0.69
C ASP A 85 -24.19 17.85 -0.66
N GLU A 86 -23.54 17.15 -1.58
CA GLU A 86 -24.04 16.95 -2.96
C GLU A 86 -25.41 16.27 -2.98
N ASN A 87 -25.62 15.28 -2.11
CA ASN A 87 -26.90 14.57 -1.98
C ASN A 87 -28.02 15.52 -1.54
N PHE A 88 -27.76 16.37 -0.54
CA PHE A 88 -28.72 17.35 -0.06
C PHE A 88 -29.09 18.37 -1.13
N LEU A 89 -28.09 18.94 -1.82
CA LEU A 89 -28.35 19.85 -2.93
C LEU A 89 -29.19 19.21 -4.03
N MET A 90 -28.85 17.98 -4.40
CA MET A 90 -29.57 17.25 -5.44
C MET A 90 -31.00 16.91 -5.02
N GLY A 91 -31.19 16.54 -3.75
CA GLY A 91 -32.51 16.32 -3.16
C GLY A 91 -33.37 17.57 -3.19
N VAL A 92 -32.84 18.71 -2.71
CA VAL A 92 -33.57 19.99 -2.73
C VAL A 92 -33.89 20.44 -4.15
N ALA A 93 -32.92 20.36 -5.07
CA ALA A 93 -33.12 20.75 -6.47
C ALA A 93 -34.22 19.94 -7.15
N THR A 94 -34.16 18.60 -7.01
CA THR A 94 -35.10 17.70 -7.69
C THR A 94 -36.48 17.68 -7.03
N LEU A 95 -36.57 17.78 -5.70
CA LEU A 95 -37.86 17.95 -5.01
C LEU A 95 -38.50 19.31 -5.32
N GLY A 96 -37.68 20.37 -5.44
CA GLY A 96 -38.15 21.68 -5.88
C GLY A 96 -38.65 21.67 -7.32
N ALA A 97 -37.98 20.95 -8.23
CA ALA A 97 -38.45 20.79 -9.60
C ALA A 97 -39.77 19.99 -9.67
N PHE A 98 -39.90 18.95 -8.82
CA PHE A 98 -41.16 18.23 -8.65
C PHE A 98 -42.30 19.11 -8.12
N SER A 99 -42.03 20.07 -7.23
CA SER A 99 -43.09 20.93 -6.67
C SER A 99 -43.63 21.97 -7.66
N ILE A 100 -42.85 22.34 -8.68
CA ILE A 100 -43.27 23.24 -9.76
C ILE A 100 -43.82 22.52 -11.01
N GLY A 101 -43.87 21.18 -11.00
CA GLY A 101 -44.41 20.37 -12.10
C GLY A 101 -43.40 19.97 -13.18
N GLU A 102 -42.12 20.30 -13.00
CA GLU A 102 -41.01 19.95 -13.91
C GLU A 102 -40.49 18.53 -13.58
N TYR A 103 -41.39 17.54 -13.70
CA TYR A 103 -41.10 16.14 -13.39
C TYR A 103 -40.05 15.51 -14.32
N PRO A 104 -40.10 15.71 -15.65
CA PRO A 104 -39.11 15.14 -16.55
C PRO A 104 -37.68 15.58 -16.23
N GLU A 105 -37.50 16.85 -15.91
CA GLU A 105 -36.24 17.52 -15.59
C GLU A 105 -35.67 16.96 -14.29
N ALA A 106 -36.50 16.84 -13.25
CA ALA A 106 -36.10 16.29 -11.96
C ALA A 106 -35.59 14.84 -12.08
N VAL A 107 -36.30 14.00 -12.84
CA VAL A 107 -35.89 12.60 -13.06
C VAL A 107 -34.64 12.53 -13.93
N ALA A 108 -34.56 13.31 -15.00
CA ALA A 108 -33.40 13.35 -15.90
C ALA A 108 -32.12 13.75 -15.15
N VAL A 109 -32.17 14.81 -14.33
CA VAL A 109 -31.04 15.24 -13.48
C VAL A 109 -30.60 14.11 -12.55
N MET A 110 -31.55 13.40 -11.93
CA MET A 110 -31.24 12.30 -11.03
C MET A 110 -30.60 11.11 -11.75
N ILE A 111 -31.03 10.80 -12.98
CA ILE A 111 -30.39 9.79 -13.84
C ILE A 111 -28.95 10.20 -14.15
N PHE A 112 -28.72 11.43 -14.62
CA PHE A 112 -27.38 11.90 -14.95
C PHE A 112 -26.45 11.88 -13.73
N PHE A 113 -26.93 12.34 -12.58
CA PHE A 113 -26.17 12.29 -11.33
C PHE A 113 -25.81 10.85 -10.96
N ARG A 114 -26.76 9.92 -11.07
CA ARG A 114 -26.53 8.52 -10.72
C ARG A 114 -25.55 7.81 -11.66
N VAL A 115 -25.59 8.14 -12.94
CA VAL A 115 -24.61 7.66 -13.93
C VAL A 115 -23.22 8.24 -13.62
N GLY A 116 -23.14 9.52 -13.28
CA GLY A 116 -21.90 10.16 -12.83
C GLY A 116 -21.29 9.49 -11.60
N GLU A 117 -22.11 9.28 -10.56
CA GLU A 117 -21.72 8.53 -9.35
C GLU A 117 -21.18 7.13 -9.70
N PHE A 118 -21.83 6.42 -10.64
CA PHE A 118 -21.37 5.10 -11.06
C PHE A 118 -19.95 5.14 -11.67
N PHE A 119 -19.68 6.09 -12.56
CA PHE A 119 -18.35 6.25 -13.15
C PHE A 119 -17.30 6.64 -12.10
N GLN A 120 -17.65 7.54 -11.18
CA GLN A 120 -16.81 7.91 -10.04
C GLN A 120 -16.47 6.69 -9.18
N ASP A 121 -17.47 5.90 -8.80
CA ASP A 121 -17.32 4.68 -8.01
C ASP A 121 -16.41 3.67 -8.70
N LEU A 122 -16.60 3.49 -10.02
CA LEU A 122 -15.79 2.58 -10.84
C LEU A 122 -14.33 3.04 -10.88
N ALA A 123 -14.09 4.33 -11.08
CA ALA A 123 -12.75 4.90 -11.11
C ALA A 123 -12.02 4.72 -9.77
N LEU A 124 -12.68 5.06 -8.65
CA LEU A 124 -12.14 4.87 -7.30
C LEU A 124 -11.87 3.39 -6.98
N LYS A 125 -12.78 2.49 -7.37
CA LYS A 125 -12.62 1.03 -7.14
C LYS A 125 -11.46 0.47 -7.94
N ARG A 126 -11.32 0.82 -9.23
CA ARG A 126 -10.18 0.37 -10.04
C ARG A 126 -8.86 0.78 -9.42
N SER A 127 -8.76 2.03 -8.96
CA SER A 127 -7.55 2.52 -8.31
C SER A 127 -7.25 1.77 -7.00
N ARG A 128 -8.26 1.53 -6.16
CA ARG A 128 -8.10 0.70 -4.95
C ARG A 128 -7.77 -0.76 -5.28
N LYS A 129 -8.32 -1.32 -6.35
CA LYS A 129 -8.05 -2.70 -6.77
C LYS A 129 -6.63 -2.86 -7.31
N SER A 130 -6.10 -1.91 -8.07
CA SER A 130 -4.69 -1.93 -8.49
C SER A 130 -3.73 -1.96 -7.30
N ILE A 131 -4.09 -1.25 -6.24
CA ILE A 131 -3.40 -1.29 -4.95
C ILE A 131 -3.63 -2.64 -4.23
N ALA A 132 -4.87 -3.15 -4.20
CA ALA A 132 -5.23 -4.41 -3.54
C ALA A 132 -4.73 -5.68 -4.26
N ASN A 133 -4.46 -5.63 -5.56
CA ASN A 133 -3.87 -6.75 -6.31
C ASN A 133 -2.42 -7.01 -5.85
N LEU A 134 -1.76 -6.03 -5.21
CA LEU A 134 -0.51 -6.25 -4.49
C LEU A 134 -0.72 -7.05 -3.21
N MET A 135 -1.96 -7.17 -2.69
CA MET A 135 -2.29 -7.97 -1.51
C MET A 135 -2.38 -9.47 -1.79
N ASP A 136 -2.32 -9.89 -3.06
CA ASP A 136 -2.14 -11.30 -3.43
C ASP A 136 -0.72 -11.80 -3.10
N ILE A 137 0.11 -11.02 -2.41
CA ILE A 137 1.33 -11.51 -1.76
C ILE A 137 1.05 -12.22 -0.43
N ARG A 138 -0.16 -12.08 0.15
CA ARG A 138 -0.47 -12.66 1.46
C ARG A 138 -0.45 -14.19 1.37
N PRO A 139 0.39 -14.87 2.16
CA PRO A 139 0.36 -16.32 2.28
C PRO A 139 -0.83 -16.74 3.16
N GLU A 140 -1.64 -17.68 2.68
CA GLU A 140 -2.81 -18.18 3.41
C GLU A 140 -2.45 -19.23 4.47
N SER A 141 -1.33 -19.93 4.27
CA SER A 141 -0.87 -21.00 5.13
C SER A 141 0.65 -21.07 5.15
N ALA A 142 1.18 -21.71 6.19
CA ALA A 142 2.58 -21.98 6.37
C ALA A 142 2.74 -23.40 6.93
N THR A 143 3.71 -24.15 6.41
CA THR A 143 3.99 -25.52 6.86
C THR A 143 5.13 -25.49 7.88
N LEU A 144 4.77 -25.71 9.15
CA LEU A 144 5.69 -25.73 10.29
C LEU A 144 6.27 -27.13 10.45
N ILE A 145 7.59 -27.22 10.64
CA ILE A 145 8.28 -28.46 11.01
C ILE A 145 8.24 -28.59 12.53
N THR A 146 7.59 -29.63 13.03
CA THR A 146 7.50 -29.96 14.45
C THR A 146 8.17 -31.30 14.73
N ILE A 147 8.34 -31.62 16.01
CA ILE A 147 8.89 -32.89 16.48
C ILE A 147 8.04 -34.09 15.99
N ASN A 148 6.75 -33.87 15.74
CA ASN A 148 5.79 -34.86 15.27
C ASN A 148 5.61 -34.85 13.74
N GLY A 149 6.42 -34.10 12.99
CA GLY A 149 6.36 -33.96 11.53
C GLY A 149 5.88 -32.59 11.04
N GLU A 150 5.47 -32.52 9.77
CA GLU A 150 4.96 -31.31 9.12
C GLU A 150 3.53 -30.99 9.58
N LYS A 151 3.28 -29.73 9.98
CA LYS A 151 1.95 -29.23 10.34
C LYS A 151 1.66 -27.93 9.61
N THR A 152 0.63 -27.92 8.77
CA THR A 152 0.13 -26.69 8.14
C THR A 152 -0.68 -25.86 9.15
N THR A 153 -0.32 -24.60 9.30
CA THR A 153 -0.97 -23.63 10.21
C THR A 153 -1.07 -22.26 9.56
N HIS A 154 -1.81 -21.36 10.19
CA HIS A 154 -1.85 -19.96 9.77
C HIS A 154 -0.52 -19.27 10.11
N PRO A 155 0.05 -18.42 9.24
CA PRO A 155 1.34 -17.76 9.49
C PRO A 155 1.40 -16.95 10.81
N GLU A 156 0.26 -16.44 11.27
CA GLU A 156 0.12 -15.69 12.53
C GLU A 156 0.43 -16.52 13.78
N ASN A 157 0.28 -17.84 13.71
CA ASN A 157 0.50 -18.75 14.83
C ASN A 157 1.95 -19.23 14.94
N ILE A 158 2.85 -18.77 14.07
CA ILE A 158 4.24 -19.20 14.04
C ILE A 158 5.10 -18.18 14.79
N THR A 159 5.90 -18.68 15.73
CA THR A 159 6.82 -17.88 16.54
C THR A 159 8.18 -17.72 15.86
N ILE A 160 8.96 -16.73 16.27
CA ILE A 160 10.36 -16.54 15.85
C ILE A 160 11.20 -17.77 16.25
N GLY A 161 12.19 -18.14 15.45
CA GLY A 161 13.05 -19.32 15.62
C GLY A 161 12.41 -20.65 15.18
N SER A 162 11.21 -20.58 14.62
CA SER A 162 10.51 -21.77 14.10
C SER A 162 11.07 -22.19 12.75
N HIS A 163 11.12 -23.50 12.51
CA HIS A 163 11.52 -24.04 11.21
C HIS A 163 10.29 -24.27 10.33
N ILE A 164 10.23 -23.62 9.18
CA ILE A 164 9.15 -23.75 8.20
C ILE A 164 9.69 -24.34 6.89
N ILE A 165 8.87 -25.12 6.21
CA ILE A 165 9.18 -25.63 4.87
C ILE A 165 8.40 -24.83 3.82
N VAL A 166 9.09 -24.41 2.77
CA VAL A 166 8.52 -23.75 1.59
C VAL A 166 8.83 -24.59 0.37
N LYS A 167 7.79 -25.16 -0.24
CA LYS A 167 7.90 -26.06 -1.40
C LYS A 167 7.99 -25.26 -2.71
N PRO A 168 8.50 -25.85 -3.80
CA PRO A 168 8.37 -25.27 -5.14
C PRO A 168 6.93 -24.83 -5.42
N GLY A 169 6.75 -23.63 -5.95
CA GLY A 169 5.44 -23.07 -6.28
C GLY A 169 4.70 -22.44 -5.09
N GLU A 170 5.30 -22.37 -3.90
CA GLU A 170 4.69 -21.73 -2.73
C GLU A 170 5.23 -20.30 -2.51
N LYS A 171 4.39 -19.46 -1.92
CA LYS A 171 4.78 -18.14 -1.41
C LYS A 171 5.47 -18.31 -0.07
N VAL A 172 6.56 -17.58 0.15
CA VAL A 172 7.27 -17.59 1.43
C VAL A 172 6.39 -16.91 2.49
N PRO A 173 6.03 -17.58 3.60
CA PRO A 173 5.02 -17.06 4.51
C PRO A 173 5.52 -16.02 5.51
N LEU A 174 6.78 -16.13 5.93
CA LEU A 174 7.41 -15.30 6.95
C LEU A 174 8.84 -14.97 6.55
N ASP A 175 9.35 -13.84 7.05
CA ASP A 175 10.75 -13.48 6.90
C ASP A 175 11.62 -14.47 7.69
N GLY A 176 12.75 -14.85 7.13
CA GLY A 176 13.61 -15.84 7.74
C GLY A 176 14.95 -16.04 7.04
N VAL A 177 15.75 -16.95 7.60
CA VAL A 177 17.06 -17.35 7.07
C VAL A 177 16.98 -18.78 6.55
N VAL A 178 17.57 -19.05 5.39
CA VAL A 178 17.65 -20.42 4.87
C VAL A 178 18.56 -21.26 5.77
N VAL A 179 18.02 -22.32 6.34
CA VAL A 179 18.78 -23.33 7.09
C VAL A 179 19.22 -24.45 6.15
N GLN A 180 18.34 -24.86 5.22
CA GLN A 180 18.60 -25.97 4.30
C GLN A 180 17.91 -25.76 2.95
N GLY A 181 18.55 -26.26 1.88
CA GLY A 181 18.04 -26.20 0.51
C GLY A 181 18.62 -25.05 -0.31
N ASN A 182 18.55 -25.19 -1.63
CA ASN A 182 18.92 -24.17 -2.60
C ASN A 182 17.74 -23.96 -3.56
N SER A 183 17.45 -22.71 -3.92
CA SER A 183 16.37 -22.42 -4.86
C SER A 183 16.56 -21.06 -5.55
N ARG A 184 15.61 -20.71 -6.40
CA ARG A 184 15.43 -19.38 -6.98
C ARG A 184 14.11 -18.79 -6.52
N LEU A 185 14.16 -17.54 -6.09
CA LEU A 185 13.00 -16.78 -5.66
C LEU A 185 12.63 -15.74 -6.70
N ASN A 186 11.34 -15.69 -7.03
CA ASN A 186 10.76 -14.57 -7.75
C ASN A 186 10.38 -13.47 -6.74
N LEU A 187 10.93 -12.28 -6.96
CA LEU A 187 10.74 -11.09 -6.13
C LEU A 187 9.86 -10.03 -6.79
N VAL A 188 9.27 -10.29 -7.97
CA VAL A 188 8.45 -9.33 -8.73
C VAL A 188 7.40 -8.67 -7.85
N ALA A 189 6.77 -9.43 -6.95
CA ALA A 189 5.71 -8.90 -6.10
C ALA A 189 6.19 -7.98 -4.96
N LEU A 190 7.49 -8.02 -4.63
CA LEU A 190 8.11 -7.19 -3.59
C LEU A 190 8.94 -6.04 -4.17
N THR A 191 9.72 -6.31 -5.21
CA THR A 191 10.70 -5.38 -5.79
C THR A 191 10.37 -4.96 -7.22
N GLY A 192 9.44 -5.63 -7.90
CA GLY A 192 9.17 -5.43 -9.33
C GLY A 192 10.21 -6.05 -10.27
N GLU A 193 11.32 -6.58 -9.74
CA GLU A 193 12.40 -7.13 -10.56
C GLU A 193 12.01 -8.50 -11.14
N SER A 194 12.12 -8.66 -12.47
CA SER A 194 11.72 -9.89 -13.17
C SER A 194 12.73 -11.02 -13.08
N MET A 195 13.99 -10.74 -12.71
CA MET A 195 15.05 -11.74 -12.66
C MET A 195 15.02 -12.51 -11.32
N PRO A 196 14.86 -13.84 -11.33
CA PRO A 196 14.82 -14.61 -10.09
C PRO A 196 16.17 -14.60 -9.35
N ARG A 197 16.13 -14.33 -8.05
CA ARG A 197 17.29 -14.32 -7.14
C ARG A 197 17.59 -15.73 -6.64
N SER A 198 18.81 -16.21 -6.82
CA SER A 198 19.26 -17.46 -6.22
C SER A 198 19.48 -17.33 -4.71
N VAL A 199 19.09 -18.36 -3.97
CA VAL A 199 19.23 -18.44 -2.51
C VAL A 199 19.83 -19.77 -2.07
N LYS A 200 20.65 -19.73 -1.02
CA LYS A 200 21.35 -20.87 -0.42
C LYS A 200 21.33 -20.75 1.12
N PRO A 201 21.77 -21.78 1.87
CA PRO A 201 21.84 -21.70 3.32
C PRO A 201 22.60 -20.46 3.81
N LYS A 202 22.08 -19.85 4.88
CA LYS A 202 22.48 -18.56 5.47
C LYS A 202 22.01 -17.29 4.74
N ASP A 203 21.32 -17.40 3.61
CA ASP A 203 20.75 -16.21 2.97
C ASP A 203 19.42 -15.80 3.64
N ASN A 204 19.19 -14.49 3.75
CA ASN A 204 17.92 -13.92 4.20
C ASN A 204 16.89 -13.93 3.08
N ILE A 205 15.66 -14.30 3.44
CA ILE A 205 14.49 -14.35 2.57
C ILE A 205 13.36 -13.54 3.20
N PHE A 206 12.67 -12.78 2.34
CA PHE A 206 11.51 -11.99 2.71
C PHE A 206 10.21 -12.73 2.39
N SER A 207 9.21 -12.59 3.26
CA SER A 207 7.85 -13.06 3.03
C SER A 207 7.28 -12.45 1.75
N GLY A 208 6.37 -13.17 1.09
CA GLY A 208 5.75 -12.76 -0.18
C GLY A 208 6.57 -13.06 -1.43
N SER A 209 7.85 -13.44 -1.28
CA SER A 209 8.64 -14.01 -2.38
C SER A 209 8.03 -15.32 -2.84
N PHE A 210 8.12 -15.65 -4.13
CA PHE A 210 7.60 -16.91 -4.67
C PHE A 210 8.73 -17.89 -4.96
N ASN A 211 8.66 -19.08 -4.37
CA ASN A 211 9.68 -20.12 -4.54
C ASN A 211 9.47 -20.84 -5.88
N LEU A 212 10.48 -20.86 -6.76
CA LEU A 212 10.34 -21.42 -8.12
C LEU A 212 10.78 -22.89 -8.21
N GLU A 213 11.83 -23.26 -7.49
CA GLU A 213 12.56 -24.50 -7.71
C GLU A 213 12.65 -25.32 -6.40
N GLY A 214 13.84 -25.46 -5.81
CA GLY A 214 14.06 -26.35 -4.66
C GLY A 214 13.23 -26.02 -3.42
N ALA A 215 12.92 -27.04 -2.63
CA ALA A 215 12.32 -26.85 -1.31
C ALA A 215 13.34 -26.18 -0.36
N LEU A 216 12.86 -25.22 0.43
CA LEU A 216 13.65 -24.47 1.39
C LEU A 216 13.14 -24.73 2.80
N ILE A 217 14.06 -24.95 3.74
CA ILE A 217 13.77 -24.91 5.18
C ILE A 217 14.29 -23.58 5.71
N LEU A 218 13.40 -22.79 6.29
CA LEU A 218 13.69 -21.46 6.81
C LEU A 218 13.54 -21.45 8.33
N GLU A 219 14.43 -20.75 9.02
CA GLU A 219 14.24 -20.34 10.40
C GLU A 219 13.61 -18.94 10.41
N THR A 220 12.45 -18.79 11.04
CA THR A 220 11.72 -17.52 11.08
C THR A 220 12.46 -16.48 11.92
N THR A 221 12.63 -15.27 11.39
CA THR A 221 13.29 -14.15 12.11
C THR A 221 12.31 -13.13 12.67
N GLU A 222 11.12 -13.04 12.09
CA GLU A 222 10.09 -12.05 12.44
C GLU A 222 8.73 -12.70 12.66
N THR A 223 7.86 -12.05 13.43
CA THR A 223 6.44 -12.44 13.53
C THR A 223 5.68 -12.06 12.26
N PHE A 224 4.50 -12.64 12.05
CA PHE A 224 3.67 -12.29 10.89
C PHE A 224 3.38 -10.79 10.80
N ALA A 225 3.04 -10.14 11.91
CA ALA A 225 2.75 -8.70 11.95
C ALA A 225 3.94 -7.82 11.53
N ASN A 226 5.18 -8.27 11.80
CA ASN A 226 6.40 -7.55 11.47
C ASN A 226 7.05 -7.98 10.15
N SER A 227 6.49 -9.00 9.48
CA SER A 227 7.03 -9.49 8.21
C SER A 227 6.97 -8.45 7.10
N THR A 228 7.82 -8.61 6.09
CA THR A 228 7.93 -7.67 4.96
C THR A 228 6.58 -7.51 4.23
N VAL A 229 5.87 -8.61 3.96
CA VAL A 229 4.50 -8.57 3.42
C VAL A 229 3.56 -7.76 4.28
N SER A 230 3.50 -8.01 5.59
CA SER A 230 2.57 -7.31 6.47
C SER A 230 2.85 -5.81 6.54
N LYS A 231 4.13 -5.42 6.56
CA LYS A 231 4.52 -4.01 6.46
C LYS A 231 4.11 -3.38 5.13
N ILE A 232 4.27 -4.09 4.01
CA ILE A 232 3.79 -3.62 2.70
C ILE A 232 2.28 -3.47 2.69
N LEU A 233 1.54 -4.47 3.17
CA LEU A 233 0.07 -4.45 3.28
C LEU A 233 -0.42 -3.28 4.13
N ASP A 234 0.18 -3.08 5.30
CA ASP A 234 -0.19 -2.00 6.22
C ASP A 234 0.13 -0.62 5.64
N LEU A 235 1.28 -0.46 4.98
CA LEU A 235 1.62 0.77 4.26
C LEU A 235 0.63 1.05 3.13
N VAL A 236 0.24 0.03 2.39
CA VAL A 236 -0.72 0.11 1.28
C VAL A 236 -2.12 0.48 1.78
N GLU A 237 -2.61 -0.20 2.81
CA GLU A 237 -3.95 0.02 3.37
C GLU A 237 -4.03 1.42 4.03
N ASN A 238 -2.99 1.82 4.74
CA ASN A 238 -2.93 3.13 5.40
C ASN A 238 -2.56 4.27 4.44
N ALA A 239 -2.00 4.01 3.26
CA ALA A 239 -1.68 5.06 2.28
C ALA A 239 -2.91 5.89 1.88
N ALA A 240 -4.08 5.26 1.82
CA ALA A 240 -5.34 5.94 1.48
C ALA A 240 -5.85 6.89 2.57
N THR A 241 -5.35 6.76 3.81
CA THR A 241 -5.74 7.61 4.94
C THR A 241 -4.93 8.91 5.01
N LYS A 242 -3.71 8.91 4.46
CA LYS A 242 -2.80 10.07 4.48
C LYS A 242 -3.03 10.98 3.28
N LYS A 243 -4.05 11.84 3.44
CA LYS A 243 -4.49 12.82 2.43
C LYS A 243 -3.44 13.89 2.15
N ALA A 244 -3.28 14.23 0.88
CA ALA A 244 -2.41 15.32 0.43
C ALA A 244 -2.95 16.69 0.88
N LYS A 245 -2.09 17.73 0.94
CA LYS A 245 -2.50 19.10 1.24
C LYS A 245 -3.51 19.61 0.21
N THR A 246 -3.29 19.30 -1.07
CA THR A 246 -4.26 19.63 -2.14
C THR A 246 -5.61 18.93 -1.95
N GLU A 247 -5.64 17.69 -1.44
CA GLU A 247 -6.89 16.98 -1.11
C GLU A 247 -7.60 17.59 0.11
N GLN A 248 -6.84 18.09 1.09
CA GLN A 248 -7.42 18.83 2.21
C GLN A 248 -7.96 20.20 1.79
N PHE A 249 -7.29 20.87 0.85
CA PHE A 249 -7.74 22.14 0.30
C PHE A 249 -9.11 22.01 -0.35
N ILE A 250 -9.32 21.00 -1.20
CA ILE A 250 -10.62 20.83 -1.87
C ILE A 250 -11.76 20.57 -0.88
N THR A 251 -11.48 19.86 0.22
CA THR A 251 -12.44 19.64 1.30
C THR A 251 -12.81 20.96 1.99
N ARG A 252 -11.85 21.88 2.18
CA ARG A 252 -12.11 23.22 2.73
C ARG A 252 -12.85 24.11 1.72
N PHE A 253 -12.47 24.05 0.45
CA PHE A 253 -13.14 24.78 -0.62
C PHE A 253 -14.63 24.45 -0.65
N ALA A 254 -14.99 23.16 -0.65
CA ALA A 254 -16.39 22.72 -0.64
C ALA A 254 -17.17 23.28 0.57
N LYS A 255 -16.52 23.40 1.74
CA LYS A 255 -17.14 23.95 2.96
C LYS A 255 -17.57 25.42 2.80
N PHE A 256 -16.88 26.20 1.97
CA PHE A 256 -17.21 27.61 1.74
C PHE A 256 -18.04 27.81 0.45
N TYR A 257 -17.69 27.06 -0.60
CA TYR A 257 -18.34 27.14 -1.91
C TYR A 257 -19.82 26.75 -1.83
N THR A 258 -20.15 25.64 -1.17
CA THR A 258 -21.55 25.16 -1.14
C THR A 258 -22.51 26.12 -0.45
N PRO A 259 -22.23 26.65 0.76
CA PRO A 259 -23.10 27.66 1.37
C PRO A 259 -23.25 28.92 0.52
N PHE A 260 -22.18 29.35 -0.15
CA PHE A 260 -22.20 30.52 -1.01
C PHE A 260 -23.13 30.33 -2.21
N VAL A 261 -23.01 29.20 -2.91
CA VAL A 261 -23.90 28.85 -4.03
C VAL A 261 -25.36 28.72 -3.57
N VAL A 262 -25.62 28.06 -2.45
CA VAL A 262 -26.99 27.95 -1.90
C VAL A 262 -27.54 29.33 -1.55
N GLY A 263 -26.73 30.21 -0.96
CA GLY A 263 -27.09 31.59 -0.69
C GLY A 263 -27.48 32.35 -1.97
N ILE A 264 -26.67 32.23 -3.04
CA ILE A 264 -26.99 32.82 -4.34
C ILE A 264 -28.25 32.22 -4.93
N ALA A 265 -28.45 30.90 -4.86
CA ALA A 265 -29.65 30.24 -5.36
C ALA A 265 -30.91 30.77 -4.64
N LEU A 266 -30.85 30.93 -3.31
CA LEU A 266 -31.94 31.50 -2.52
C LEU A 266 -32.23 32.96 -2.91
N LEU A 267 -31.18 33.77 -3.08
CA LEU A 267 -31.32 35.15 -3.56
C LEU A 267 -31.90 35.20 -4.98
N LEU A 268 -31.50 34.29 -5.86
CA LEU A 268 -32.01 34.19 -7.23
C LEU A 268 -33.48 33.78 -7.27
N ALA A 269 -33.92 32.92 -6.34
CA ALA A 269 -35.31 32.52 -6.21
C ALA A 269 -36.20 33.64 -5.64
N THR A 270 -35.65 34.53 -4.81
CA THR A 270 -36.46 35.47 -4.00
C THR A 270 -36.35 36.93 -4.44
N LEU A 271 -35.17 37.44 -4.82
CA LEU A 271 -34.99 38.86 -5.16
C LEU A 271 -35.74 39.26 -6.44
N PRO A 272 -35.62 38.55 -7.59
CA PRO A 272 -36.25 39.03 -8.82
C PRO A 272 -37.79 39.10 -8.73
N PRO A 273 -38.51 38.13 -8.14
CA PRO A 273 -39.95 38.25 -7.89
C PRO A 273 -40.36 39.41 -6.97
N LEU A 274 -39.46 39.92 -6.12
CA LEU A 274 -39.75 41.03 -5.20
C LEU A 274 -39.54 42.42 -5.84
N PHE A 275 -38.66 42.54 -6.84
CA PHE A 275 -38.27 43.83 -7.42
C PHE A 275 -38.72 44.02 -8.88
N ILE A 276 -39.08 42.95 -9.60
CA ILE A 276 -39.43 43.01 -11.03
C ILE A 276 -40.93 42.74 -11.19
N GLU A 277 -41.67 43.70 -11.73
CA GLU A 277 -43.08 43.50 -12.09
C GLU A 277 -43.22 42.40 -13.17
N ASN A 278 -44.19 41.50 -13.01
CA ASN A 278 -44.44 40.30 -13.85
C ASN A 278 -43.43 39.14 -13.72
N ALA A 279 -42.54 39.16 -12.72
CA ALA A 279 -41.68 38.01 -12.43
C ALA A 279 -42.43 36.91 -11.66
N LEU A 280 -42.82 35.83 -12.35
CA LEU A 280 -43.43 34.65 -11.71
C LEU A 280 -42.42 33.95 -10.79
N PHE A 281 -42.83 33.67 -9.54
CA PHE A 281 -42.00 32.94 -8.58
C PHE A 281 -41.61 31.55 -9.08
N SER A 282 -42.50 30.85 -9.78
CA SER A 282 -42.22 29.54 -10.41
C SER A 282 -41.00 29.58 -11.33
N ASP A 283 -40.88 30.62 -12.13
CA ASP A 283 -39.85 30.73 -13.16
C ASP A 283 -38.48 31.01 -12.54
N TRP A 284 -38.45 31.86 -11.51
CA TRP A 284 -37.22 32.17 -10.77
C TRP A 284 -36.81 31.06 -9.82
N LEU A 285 -37.77 30.34 -9.24
CA LEU A 285 -37.53 29.10 -8.52
C LEU A 285 -36.92 28.06 -9.47
N HIS A 286 -37.51 27.83 -10.65
CA HIS A 286 -36.95 26.94 -11.67
C HIS A 286 -35.50 27.33 -12.03
N ARG A 287 -35.23 28.61 -12.32
CA ARG A 287 -33.88 29.11 -12.61
C ARG A 287 -32.91 28.88 -11.45
N SER A 288 -33.35 29.07 -10.21
CA SER A 288 -32.54 28.82 -9.02
C SER A 288 -32.17 27.35 -8.83
N LEU A 289 -33.10 26.44 -9.13
CA LEU A 289 -32.88 24.99 -9.04
C LEU A 289 -31.90 24.54 -10.12
N VAL A 290 -32.06 25.04 -11.36
CA VAL A 290 -31.10 24.81 -12.45
C VAL A 290 -29.70 25.32 -12.07
N PHE A 291 -29.61 26.54 -11.52
CA PHE A 291 -28.34 27.08 -11.03
C PHE A 291 -27.71 26.20 -9.95
N LEU A 292 -28.50 25.71 -9.00
CA LEU A 292 -28.04 24.84 -7.91
C LEU A 292 -27.44 23.53 -8.45
N VAL A 293 -28.09 22.91 -9.44
CA VAL A 293 -27.62 21.66 -10.08
C VAL A 293 -26.33 21.90 -10.86
N VAL A 294 -26.29 22.94 -11.71
CA VAL A 294 -25.13 23.28 -12.54
C VAL A 294 -23.91 23.63 -11.69
N SER A 295 -24.14 24.20 -10.50
CA SER A 295 -23.08 24.63 -9.60
C SER A 295 -22.39 23.48 -8.86
N CYS A 296 -22.82 22.20 -8.99
CA CYS A 296 -22.11 21.12 -8.29
C CYS A 296 -20.63 21.04 -8.73
N PRO A 297 -19.65 21.21 -7.83
CA PRO A 297 -18.24 21.10 -8.15
C PRO A 297 -17.79 19.62 -8.15
N CYS A 298 -18.70 18.70 -8.45
CA CYS A 298 -18.54 17.25 -8.36
C CYS A 298 -17.22 16.80 -9.05
N ALA A 299 -17.00 17.23 -10.30
CA ALA A 299 -15.80 16.88 -11.06
C ALA A 299 -14.50 17.39 -10.40
N LEU A 300 -14.51 18.61 -9.88
CA LEU A 300 -13.35 19.21 -9.21
C LEU A 300 -13.01 18.44 -7.93
N VAL A 301 -14.01 18.09 -7.11
CA VAL A 301 -13.83 17.37 -5.84
C VAL A 301 -13.23 15.98 -6.06
N ILE A 302 -13.62 15.29 -7.13
CA ILE A 302 -13.16 13.92 -7.43
C ILE A 302 -11.80 13.91 -8.12
N SER A 303 -11.49 14.93 -8.93
CA SER A 303 -10.28 14.96 -9.76
C SER A 303 -9.00 14.71 -8.95
N ILE A 304 -8.86 15.39 -7.81
CA ILE A 304 -7.67 15.35 -6.96
C ILE A 304 -7.42 13.95 -6.35
N PRO A 305 -8.34 13.36 -5.55
CA PRO A 305 -8.10 12.04 -4.98
C PRO A 305 -7.94 10.97 -6.07
N LEU A 306 -8.66 11.08 -7.18
CA LEU A 306 -8.50 10.15 -8.30
C LEU A 306 -7.10 10.24 -8.92
N SER A 307 -6.57 11.44 -9.13
CA SER A 307 -5.19 11.63 -9.61
C SER A 307 -4.16 11.04 -8.66
N PHE A 308 -4.31 11.22 -7.34
CA PHE A 308 -3.42 10.62 -6.35
C PHE A 308 -3.50 9.09 -6.36
N PHE A 309 -4.70 8.51 -6.38
CA PHE A 309 -4.84 7.06 -6.42
C PHE A 309 -4.30 6.47 -7.73
N ALA A 310 -4.47 7.16 -8.86
CA ALA A 310 -3.92 6.74 -10.14
C ALA A 310 -2.39 6.80 -10.13
N GLY A 311 -1.81 7.87 -9.58
CA GLY A 311 -0.37 8.05 -9.44
C GLY A 311 0.28 7.01 -8.52
N ILE A 312 -0.32 6.75 -7.35
CA ILE A 312 0.13 5.69 -6.44
C ILE A 312 0.02 4.32 -7.12
N GLY A 313 -1.12 4.02 -7.76
CA GLY A 313 -1.30 2.77 -8.48
C GLY A 313 -0.32 2.58 -9.64
N ALA A 314 0.08 3.66 -10.32
CA ALA A 314 1.11 3.62 -11.35
C ALA A 314 2.50 3.38 -10.76
N ALA A 315 2.89 4.13 -9.72
CA ALA A 315 4.18 3.98 -9.04
C ALA A 315 4.37 2.55 -8.51
N SER A 316 3.35 1.98 -7.87
CA SER A 316 3.45 0.63 -7.31
C SER A 316 3.61 -0.46 -8.37
N ARG A 317 3.10 -0.27 -9.59
CA ARG A 317 3.33 -1.24 -10.70
C ARG A 317 4.79 -1.28 -11.15
N GLU A 318 5.52 -0.20 -10.91
CA GLU A 318 6.96 -0.08 -11.18
C GLU A 318 7.82 -0.40 -9.94
N GLY A 319 7.23 -1.02 -8.90
CA GLY A 319 7.94 -1.33 -7.65
C GLY A 319 8.21 -0.13 -6.75
N ILE A 320 7.66 1.05 -7.05
CA ILE A 320 7.83 2.28 -6.25
C ILE A 320 6.69 2.38 -5.23
N LEU A 321 6.97 2.05 -3.98
CA LEU A 321 5.97 2.06 -2.92
C LEU A 321 5.81 3.46 -2.29
N VAL A 322 4.68 4.11 -2.55
CA VAL A 322 4.35 5.42 -1.99
C VAL A 322 3.37 5.29 -0.82
N LYS A 323 3.77 5.77 0.37
CA LYS A 323 3.03 5.62 1.64
C LYS A 323 1.78 6.49 1.77
N GLY A 324 1.38 7.24 0.74
CA GLY A 324 0.21 8.13 0.76
C GLY A 324 0.32 9.33 -0.18
N GLY A 325 -0.82 9.98 -0.43
CA GLY A 325 -0.91 11.11 -1.38
C GLY A 325 -0.08 12.32 -0.94
N ASN A 326 0.03 12.56 0.36
CA ASN A 326 0.90 13.61 0.92
C ASN A 326 2.39 13.39 0.59
N TYR A 327 2.86 12.15 0.54
CA TYR A 327 4.24 11.85 0.15
C TYR A 327 4.44 12.02 -1.35
N LEU A 328 3.46 11.64 -2.17
CA LEU A 328 3.51 11.85 -3.62
C LEU A 328 3.54 13.35 -3.97
N GLU A 329 2.75 14.15 -3.25
CA GLU A 329 2.79 15.61 -3.37
C GLU A 329 4.10 16.20 -2.86
N ALA A 330 4.64 15.70 -1.73
CA ALA A 330 5.95 16.15 -1.26
C ALA A 330 7.06 15.86 -2.29
N LEU A 331 7.01 14.69 -2.95
CA LEU A 331 7.95 14.31 -4.00
C LEU A 331 7.92 15.26 -5.21
N SER A 332 6.77 15.84 -5.58
CA SER A 332 6.69 16.80 -6.69
C SER A 332 7.40 18.12 -6.42
N HIS A 333 7.69 18.42 -5.15
CA HIS A 333 8.43 19.61 -4.72
C HIS A 333 9.91 19.34 -4.40
N VAL A 334 10.39 18.10 -4.58
CA VAL A 334 11.80 17.76 -4.33
C VAL A 334 12.68 18.35 -5.43
N SER A 335 13.68 19.14 -5.04
CA SER A 335 14.68 19.72 -5.93
C SER A 335 16.10 19.18 -5.72
N ARG A 336 16.33 18.50 -4.60
CA ARG A 336 17.62 17.93 -4.22
C ARG A 336 17.41 16.55 -3.62
N ILE A 337 18.20 15.58 -4.08
CA ILE A 337 18.19 14.22 -3.56
C ILE A 337 19.57 13.99 -2.92
N VAL A 338 19.56 13.64 -1.64
CA VAL A 338 20.76 13.23 -0.90
C VAL A 338 20.64 11.73 -0.70
N PHE A 339 21.59 10.99 -1.28
CA PHE A 339 21.64 9.55 -1.13
C PHE A 339 22.52 9.19 0.06
N ASP A 340 22.03 8.27 0.89
CA ASP A 340 22.95 7.51 1.73
C ASP A 340 23.83 6.64 0.82
N LYS A 341 25.08 6.39 1.21
CA LYS A 341 25.98 5.56 0.39
C LYS A 341 25.67 4.09 0.61
N THR A 342 25.71 3.67 1.86
CA THR A 342 25.74 2.26 2.23
C THR A 342 24.34 1.66 2.13
N GLY A 343 24.16 0.63 1.31
CA GLY A 343 22.86 -0.04 1.14
C GLY A 343 21.87 0.71 0.24
N THR A 344 22.19 1.93 -0.21
CA THR A 344 21.41 2.66 -1.22
C THR A 344 22.17 2.76 -2.53
N LEU A 345 23.37 3.36 -2.54
CA LEU A 345 24.25 3.39 -3.73
C LEU A 345 25.11 2.13 -3.83
N THR A 346 25.39 1.48 -2.70
CA THR A 346 26.18 0.24 -2.64
C THR A 346 25.34 -0.95 -2.22
N LYS A 347 25.82 -2.16 -2.52
CA LYS A 347 25.17 -3.42 -2.14
C LYS A 347 25.16 -3.71 -0.64
N GLY A 348 25.76 -2.84 0.18
CA GLY A 348 25.85 -3.03 1.64
C GLY A 348 26.74 -4.20 2.09
N SER A 349 27.46 -4.83 1.16
CA SER A 349 28.41 -5.91 1.45
C SER A 349 29.82 -5.53 1.04
N PHE A 350 30.79 -5.84 1.91
CA PHE A 350 32.20 -5.64 1.63
C PHE A 350 32.78 -6.89 0.97
N SER A 351 33.68 -6.67 0.01
CA SER A 351 34.50 -7.71 -0.60
C SER A 351 35.93 -7.18 -0.75
N ILE A 352 36.91 -8.05 -0.55
CA ILE A 352 38.31 -7.69 -0.80
C ILE A 352 38.51 -7.50 -2.31
N GLU A 353 38.83 -6.29 -2.73
CA GLU A 353 39.12 -5.97 -4.13
C GLU A 353 40.58 -6.26 -4.48
N LYS A 354 41.51 -5.84 -3.63
CA LYS A 354 42.96 -5.96 -3.87
C LYS A 354 43.69 -6.21 -2.55
N ILE A 355 44.71 -7.06 -2.61
CA ILE A 355 45.69 -7.27 -1.55
C ILE A 355 47.01 -6.70 -2.05
N ILE A 356 47.59 -5.74 -1.31
CA ILE A 356 48.84 -5.07 -1.67
C ILE A 356 49.88 -5.47 -0.64
N PRO A 357 50.70 -6.50 -0.89
CA PRO A 357 51.74 -6.89 0.04
C PRO A 357 52.96 -5.96 -0.07
N VAL A 358 53.66 -5.75 1.05
CA VAL A 358 54.96 -5.05 1.08
C VAL A 358 56.02 -5.91 0.39
N PHE A 359 55.94 -7.23 0.53
CA PHE A 359 56.80 -8.20 -0.15
C PHE A 359 55.97 -9.15 -1.02
N GLU A 360 56.27 -9.27 -2.32
CA GLU A 360 55.43 -9.96 -3.32
C GLU A 360 55.01 -11.41 -2.95
N LYS A 361 55.80 -12.10 -2.11
CA LYS A 361 55.51 -13.48 -1.66
C LYS A 361 54.58 -13.59 -0.44
N GLU A 362 54.08 -12.47 0.11
CA GLU A 362 53.36 -12.47 1.40
C GLU A 362 51.85 -12.22 1.32
N SER A 363 51.26 -12.09 0.13
CA SER A 363 49.82 -11.82 -0.03
C SER A 363 48.90 -12.81 0.70
N LYS A 364 49.24 -14.11 0.68
CA LYS A 364 48.53 -15.14 1.46
C LYS A 364 48.72 -14.95 2.97
N LYS A 365 49.93 -14.61 3.40
CA LYS A 365 50.28 -14.45 4.81
C LYS A 365 49.57 -13.25 5.43
N ILE A 366 49.46 -12.14 4.70
CA ILE A 366 48.69 -10.95 5.11
C ILE A 366 47.23 -11.33 5.35
N LEU A 367 46.63 -12.09 4.43
CA LEU A 367 45.24 -12.50 4.57
C LEU A 367 45.03 -13.46 5.75
N GLU A 368 45.99 -14.35 6.00
CA GLU A 368 45.98 -15.24 7.16
C GLU A 368 46.09 -14.46 8.48
N LEU A 369 46.98 -13.48 8.55
CA LEU A 369 47.13 -12.61 9.73
C LEU A 369 45.86 -11.76 9.94
N ALA A 370 45.33 -11.15 8.89
CA ALA A 370 44.08 -10.39 8.94
C ALA A 370 42.92 -11.26 9.45
N PHE A 371 42.81 -12.49 8.94
CA PHE A 371 41.80 -13.46 9.39
C PHE A 371 41.95 -13.81 10.87
N LEU A 372 43.18 -13.98 11.35
CA LEU A 372 43.47 -14.33 12.74
C LEU A 372 43.13 -13.20 13.71
N ALA A 373 43.40 -11.95 13.33
CA ALA A 373 43.02 -10.78 14.13
C ALA A 373 41.50 -10.60 14.15
N GLU A 374 40.85 -10.63 12.98
CA GLU A 374 39.44 -10.28 12.80
C GLU A 374 38.46 -11.40 13.18
N ARG A 375 38.95 -12.55 13.64
CA ARG A 375 38.14 -13.76 13.92
C ARG A 375 37.01 -13.56 14.93
N TYR A 376 37.17 -12.60 15.84
CA TYR A 376 36.21 -12.31 16.91
C TYR A 376 35.43 -11.01 16.67
N SER A 377 35.73 -10.28 15.60
CA SER A 377 35.09 -9.02 15.25
C SER A 377 33.75 -9.25 14.56
N THR A 378 32.75 -8.44 14.92
CA THR A 378 31.43 -8.44 14.27
C THR A 378 31.32 -7.38 13.18
N HIS A 379 32.41 -6.69 12.85
CA HIS A 379 32.41 -5.59 11.90
C HIS A 379 32.21 -6.09 10.44
N PRO A 380 31.48 -5.38 9.57
CA PRO A 380 31.26 -5.80 8.18
C PRO A 380 32.54 -6.02 7.34
N ILE A 381 33.63 -5.32 7.67
CA ILE A 381 34.97 -5.53 7.06
C ILE A 381 35.58 -6.85 7.52
N ALA A 382 35.47 -7.17 8.81
CA ALA A 382 35.91 -8.44 9.37
C ALA A 382 35.20 -9.60 8.68
N GLU A 383 33.87 -9.52 8.52
CA GLU A 383 33.12 -10.53 7.78
C GLU A 383 33.64 -10.75 6.35
N ALA A 384 34.02 -9.67 5.65
CA ALA A 384 34.56 -9.77 4.30
C ALA A 384 35.91 -10.50 4.28
N ILE A 385 36.77 -10.23 5.27
CA ILE A 385 38.05 -10.92 5.46
C ILE A 385 37.81 -12.40 5.81
N LEU A 386 36.91 -12.69 6.74
CA LEU A 386 36.58 -14.06 7.15
C LEU A 386 35.99 -14.89 6.01
N LYS A 387 35.14 -14.27 5.15
CA LYS A 387 34.57 -14.94 3.97
C LYS A 387 35.60 -15.26 2.90
N SER A 388 36.70 -14.50 2.82
CA SER A 388 37.75 -14.71 1.81
C SER A 388 38.63 -15.93 2.08
N GLN A 389 38.71 -16.39 3.34
CA GLN A 389 39.58 -17.49 3.77
C GLN A 389 38.74 -18.72 4.17
N LYS A 390 38.73 -19.76 3.32
CA LYS A 390 37.91 -20.98 3.54
C LYS A 390 38.51 -22.01 4.51
N LYS A 391 39.80 -21.91 4.85
CA LYS A 391 40.46 -22.86 5.75
C LYS A 391 40.42 -22.35 7.19
N ALA A 392 39.86 -23.16 8.09
CA ALA A 392 40.02 -22.96 9.51
C ALA A 392 41.50 -23.14 9.88
N LEU A 393 42.19 -22.04 10.13
CA LEU A 393 43.52 -22.08 10.74
C LEU A 393 43.37 -22.54 12.19
N SER A 394 44.16 -23.53 12.57
CA SER A 394 44.29 -24.05 13.94
C SER A 394 45.03 -23.09 14.89
N LEU A 395 45.59 -22.02 14.34
CA LEU A 395 46.29 -20.97 15.06
C LEU A 395 45.30 -20.10 15.85
N LYS A 396 45.73 -19.63 17.03
CA LYS A 396 44.98 -18.77 17.94
C LYS A 396 45.76 -17.50 18.23
N THR A 397 45.06 -16.38 18.25
CA THR A 397 45.55 -15.12 18.80
C THR A 397 45.24 -15.04 20.30
N LYS A 398 46.03 -14.27 21.04
CA LYS A 398 45.79 -13.92 22.45
C LYS A 398 45.49 -12.42 22.57
N ASN A 399 44.92 -12.01 23.70
CA ASN A 399 44.71 -10.59 24.04
C ASN A 399 44.04 -9.77 22.91
N HIS A 400 42.96 -10.31 22.35
CA HIS A 400 42.17 -9.61 21.32
C HIS A 400 41.46 -8.40 21.93
N GLU A 401 41.75 -7.22 21.38
CA GLU A 401 41.20 -5.93 21.79
C GLU A 401 40.64 -5.21 20.56
N GLU A 402 39.36 -4.87 20.59
CA GLU A 402 38.71 -4.09 19.54
C GLU A 402 38.75 -2.61 19.91
N LEU A 403 39.41 -1.81 19.08
CA LEU A 403 39.60 -0.38 19.28
C LEU A 403 38.60 0.37 18.40
N ALA A 404 37.54 0.88 19.02
CA ALA A 404 36.43 1.54 18.34
C ALA A 404 36.92 2.65 17.39
N GLY A 405 36.51 2.55 16.12
CA GLY A 405 36.88 3.51 15.07
C GLY A 405 38.32 3.41 14.55
N LEU A 406 39.11 2.44 15.03
CA LEU A 406 40.51 2.23 14.65
C LEU A 406 40.73 0.86 14.01
N GLY A 407 40.27 -0.21 14.65
CA GLY A 407 40.45 -1.60 14.19
C GLY A 407 40.66 -2.56 15.36
N VAL A 408 41.38 -3.65 15.12
CA VAL A 408 41.64 -4.73 16.06
C VAL A 408 43.13 -4.81 16.39
N LYS A 409 43.43 -5.10 17.64
CA LYS A 409 44.76 -5.46 18.14
C LYS A 409 44.72 -6.87 18.72
N ALA A 410 45.71 -7.68 18.39
CA ALA A 410 45.84 -9.03 18.94
C ALA A 410 47.31 -9.40 19.12
N GLU A 411 47.59 -10.50 19.81
CA GLU A 411 48.92 -11.05 19.99
C GLU A 411 49.05 -12.38 19.25
N TYR A 412 50.08 -12.51 18.40
CA TYR A 412 50.38 -13.69 17.60
C TYR A 412 51.88 -13.95 17.63
N GLU A 413 52.32 -15.18 17.98
CA GLU A 413 53.75 -15.56 18.08
C GLU A 413 54.63 -14.57 18.91
N ASN A 414 54.11 -14.09 20.05
CA ASN A 414 54.72 -13.04 20.90
C ASN A 414 54.95 -11.69 20.20
N GLN A 415 54.28 -11.44 19.07
CA GLN A 415 54.25 -10.17 18.37
C GLN A 415 52.87 -9.52 18.45
N ILE A 416 52.83 -8.20 18.39
CA ILE A 416 51.59 -7.44 18.33
C ILE A 416 51.13 -7.40 16.87
N LEU A 417 49.95 -7.92 16.61
CA LEU A 417 49.26 -7.88 15.33
C LEU A 417 48.22 -6.76 15.37
N LEU A 418 48.26 -5.85 14.39
CA LEU A 418 47.38 -4.70 14.28
C LEU A 418 46.63 -4.80 12.97
N VAL A 419 45.30 -4.74 12.98
CA VAL A 419 44.49 -4.78 11.76
C VAL A 419 43.49 -3.64 11.81
N GLY A 420 43.63 -2.64 10.93
CA GLY A 420 42.79 -1.45 11.01
C GLY A 420 43.16 -0.34 10.06
N ASN A 421 42.67 0.86 10.36
CA ASN A 421 42.86 2.04 9.52
C ASN A 421 44.21 2.76 9.80
N GLU A 422 44.48 3.82 9.04
CA GLU A 422 45.69 4.64 9.18
C GLU A 422 45.87 5.21 10.61
N ALA A 423 44.77 5.52 11.29
CA ALA A 423 44.81 6.07 12.65
C ALA A 423 45.26 5.02 13.68
N LEU A 424 44.91 3.74 13.50
CA LEU A 424 45.44 2.65 14.31
C LEU A 424 46.97 2.54 14.14
N MET A 425 47.45 2.57 12.90
CA MET A 425 48.87 2.44 12.59
C MET A 425 49.69 3.59 13.18
N LYS A 426 49.20 4.84 13.04
CA LYS A 426 49.80 6.01 13.68
C LYS A 426 49.85 5.90 15.20
N ARG A 427 48.81 5.37 15.84
CA ARG A 427 48.76 5.19 17.31
C ARG A 427 49.86 4.27 17.82
N PHE A 428 50.28 3.28 17.03
CA PHE A 428 51.35 2.35 17.37
C PHE A 428 52.68 2.66 16.65
N SER A 429 52.82 3.86 16.08
CA SER A 429 54.03 4.32 15.38
C SER A 429 54.47 3.42 14.22
N VAL A 430 53.51 2.85 13.48
CA VAL A 430 53.75 2.08 12.26
C VAL A 430 53.60 3.00 11.05
N GLU A 431 54.64 3.11 10.22
CA GLU A 431 54.59 3.86 8.97
C GLU A 431 53.82 3.08 7.90
N VAL A 432 52.83 3.73 7.29
CA VAL A 432 52.01 3.15 6.22
C VAL A 432 51.83 4.14 5.08
N GLU A 433 51.80 3.62 3.85
CA GLU A 433 51.49 4.43 2.68
C GLU A 433 49.97 4.70 2.63
N LYS A 434 49.60 5.98 2.58
CA LYS A 434 48.19 6.38 2.52
C LYS A 434 47.57 5.93 1.19
N ARG A 435 46.40 5.29 1.27
CA ARG A 435 45.63 4.84 0.11
C ARG A 435 44.23 5.45 0.13
N GLU A 436 43.69 5.72 -1.05
CA GLU A 436 42.30 6.14 -1.21
C GLU A 436 41.34 4.95 -1.04
N GLY A 437 40.15 5.22 -0.49
CA GLY A 437 39.12 4.21 -0.24
C GLY A 437 39.19 3.59 1.15
N THR A 438 38.51 2.45 1.32
CA THR A 438 38.47 1.71 2.60
C THR A 438 39.68 0.78 2.68
N ALA A 439 40.83 1.32 3.09
CA ALA A 439 42.05 0.54 3.29
C ALA A 439 42.11 -0.09 4.69
N VAL A 440 42.48 -1.37 4.75
CA VAL A 440 42.79 -2.10 5.98
C VAL A 440 44.28 -2.46 5.94
N TYR A 441 45.02 -1.95 6.91
CA TYR A 441 46.43 -2.25 7.12
C TYR A 441 46.54 -3.41 8.10
N VAL A 442 47.55 -4.28 7.91
CA VAL A 442 47.80 -5.52 8.66
C VAL A 442 49.25 -5.56 9.09
#